data_AF-H9BSQ4-F1
#
_entry.id   AF-H9BSQ4-F1
#
_cell.length_a   1.000
_cell.length_b   1.000
_cell.length_c   1.000
_cell.angle_alpha   90.00
_cell.angle_beta   90.00
_cell.angle_gamma   90.00
#
_symmetry.space_group_name_H-M   'P 1'
#
loop_
_entity.id
_entity.type
_entity.pdbx_description
1 polymer ?
#
loop_
_entity_poly.entity_id
_entity_poly.type
_entity_poly.pdbx_seq_one_letter_code
_entity_poly.pdbx_strand_id
1 'polypeptide(L)'
;MALVIVASLIQTPWSFSGATILMIAHGLTSSMYFCLANSNYERTHSRIMLLSRGLQILLPLMTFWWFMANIANLALPPTINLIGELFVIAASFSWSKATMILTGLNMLITALYSLHMFITMQRGTLTHHMTNMKPPFTRENTLMFMHLAPTILLSLNPNTILGPTA
;
A
#
# COMPACT_ATOMS: atom_id res chain seq x y z
N MET A 1 -7.59 -5.10 -6.41
CA MET A 1 -8.90 -5.01 -7.09
C MET A 1 -9.55 -6.36 -7.40
N ALA A 2 -8.82 -7.43 -7.77
CA ALA A 2 -9.43 -8.75 -7.98
C ALA A 2 -10.25 -9.26 -6.76
N LEU A 3 -9.74 -9.06 -5.54
CA LEU A 3 -10.47 -9.33 -4.29
C LEU A 3 -11.81 -8.57 -4.19
N VAL A 4 -11.88 -7.32 -4.67
CA VAL A 4 -13.12 -6.52 -4.71
C VAL A 4 -14.13 -7.16 -5.66
N ILE A 5 -13.68 -7.63 -6.82
CA ILE A 5 -14.55 -8.33 -7.80
C ILE A 5 -15.12 -9.59 -7.14
N VAL A 6 -14.27 -10.42 -6.55
CA VAL A 6 -14.70 -11.65 -5.84
C VAL A 6 -15.72 -11.32 -4.75
N ALA A 7 -15.43 -10.32 -3.92
CA ALA A 7 -16.31 -9.89 -2.85
C ALA A 7 -17.67 -9.39 -3.35
N SER A 8 -17.68 -8.64 -4.46
CA SER A 8 -18.92 -8.14 -5.08
C SER A 8 -19.77 -9.24 -5.71
N LEU A 9 -19.16 -10.33 -6.18
CA LEU A 9 -19.86 -11.47 -6.78
C LEU A 9 -20.40 -12.46 -5.74
N ILE A 10 -19.76 -12.55 -4.56
CA ILE A 10 -20.23 -13.41 -3.45
C ILE A 10 -21.47 -12.81 -2.75
N GLN A 11 -21.61 -11.48 -2.76
CA GLN A 11 -22.82 -10.75 -2.31
C GLN A 11 -23.27 -11.03 -0.87
N THR A 12 -22.32 -11.14 0.07
CA THR A 12 -22.61 -11.22 1.51
C THR A 12 -22.40 -9.86 2.19
N PRO A 13 -23.04 -9.57 3.34
CA PRO A 13 -22.81 -8.31 4.07
C PRO A 13 -21.33 -8.09 4.42
N TRP A 14 -20.62 -9.17 4.80
CA TRP A 14 -19.19 -9.17 5.07
C TRP A 14 -18.36 -8.90 3.81
N SER A 15 -18.76 -9.43 2.65
CA SER A 15 -18.04 -9.18 1.41
C SER A 15 -18.24 -7.75 0.90
N PHE A 16 -19.44 -7.17 1.02
CA PHE A 16 -19.67 -5.77 0.63
C PHE A 16 -18.95 -4.77 1.54
N SER A 17 -18.96 -5.00 2.85
CA SER A 17 -18.19 -4.17 3.79
C SER A 17 -16.68 -4.29 3.55
N GLY A 18 -16.17 -5.50 3.34
CA GLY A 18 -14.77 -5.72 2.97
C GLY A 18 -14.39 -5.04 1.64
N ALA A 19 -15.25 -5.15 0.63
CA ALA A 19 -15.03 -4.56 -0.70
C ALA A 19 -14.94 -3.02 -0.64
N THR A 20 -15.86 -2.37 0.07
CA THR A 20 -15.90 -0.90 0.19
C THR A 20 -14.70 -0.36 0.95
N ILE A 21 -14.35 -0.99 2.09
CA ILE A 21 -13.14 -0.66 2.84
C ILE A 21 -11.90 -0.82 1.96
N LEU A 22 -11.77 -1.97 1.28
CA LEU A 22 -10.60 -2.27 0.46
C LEU A 22 -10.46 -1.33 -0.73
N MET A 23 -11.57 -0.87 -1.34
CA MET A 23 -11.53 0.14 -2.40
C MET A 23 -10.97 1.49 -1.91
N ILE A 24 -11.45 1.98 -0.77
CA ILE A 24 -11.00 3.26 -0.19
C ILE A 24 -9.54 3.15 0.24
N ALA A 25 -9.21 2.07 0.96
CA ALA A 25 -7.89 1.78 1.48
C ALA A 25 -6.86 1.63 0.34
N HIS A 26 -7.20 0.86 -0.69
CA HIS A 26 -6.34 0.71 -1.87
C HIS A 26 -6.23 2.01 -2.66
N GLY A 27 -7.28 2.82 -2.75
CA GLY A 27 -7.25 4.14 -3.40
C GLY A 27 -6.21 5.06 -2.77
N LEU A 28 -6.18 5.15 -1.44
CA LEU A 28 -5.21 5.98 -0.70
C LEU A 28 -3.78 5.41 -0.78
N THR A 29 -3.62 4.09 -0.65
CA THR A 29 -2.29 3.46 -0.67
C THR A 29 -1.66 3.44 -2.06
N SER A 30 -2.41 3.10 -3.10
CA SER A 30 -1.90 3.10 -4.49
C SER A 30 -1.55 4.50 -4.99
N SER A 31 -2.38 5.51 -4.69
CA SER A 31 -2.08 6.91 -5.02
C SER A 31 -0.81 7.41 -4.33
N MET A 32 -0.62 7.07 -3.04
CA MET A 32 0.62 7.38 -2.32
C MET A 32 1.84 6.75 -3.01
N TYR A 33 1.75 5.49 -3.45
CA TYR A 33 2.83 4.83 -4.20
C TYR A 33 3.15 5.52 -5.53
N PHE A 34 2.13 5.92 -6.28
CA PHE A 34 2.35 6.66 -7.53
C PHE A 34 3.04 8.01 -7.27
N CYS A 35 2.68 8.70 -6.19
CA CYS A 35 3.33 9.94 -5.83
C CYS A 35 4.78 9.75 -5.36
N LEU A 36 5.07 8.68 -4.62
CA LEU A 36 6.43 8.30 -4.22
C LEU A 36 7.30 7.88 -5.43
N ALA A 37 6.72 7.17 -6.40
CA ALA A 37 7.39 6.87 -7.65
C ALA A 37 7.68 8.17 -8.42
N ASN A 38 6.73 9.11 -8.43
CA ASN A 38 6.91 10.39 -9.10
C ASN A 38 8.01 11.25 -8.46
N SER A 39 8.14 11.28 -7.12
CA SER A 39 9.23 12.04 -6.48
C SER A 39 10.62 11.51 -6.85
N ASN A 40 10.75 10.21 -7.08
CA ASN A 40 11.99 9.64 -7.60
C ASN A 40 12.18 10.02 -9.07
N TYR A 41 11.12 9.95 -9.87
CA TYR A 41 11.15 10.33 -11.28
C TYR A 41 11.51 11.81 -11.50
N GLU A 42 11.01 12.73 -10.69
CA GLU A 42 11.37 14.16 -10.74
C GLU A 42 12.87 14.40 -10.48
N ARG A 43 13.57 13.45 -9.86
CA ARG A 43 15.02 13.52 -9.58
C ARG A 43 15.88 12.73 -10.57
N THR A 44 15.41 11.57 -11.04
CA THR A 44 16.18 10.67 -11.91
C THR A 44 15.82 10.75 -13.39
N HIS A 45 14.65 11.32 -13.71
CA HIS A 45 14.02 11.28 -15.04
C HIS A 45 13.88 9.86 -15.63
N SER A 46 13.91 8.83 -14.79
CA SER A 46 13.79 7.44 -15.19
C SER A 46 12.88 6.67 -14.24
N ARG A 47 12.07 5.77 -14.79
CA ARG A 47 11.20 4.86 -14.05
C ARG A 47 11.86 3.51 -13.73
N ILE A 48 13.14 3.34 -14.09
CA ILE A 48 13.88 2.10 -13.84
C ILE A 48 14.25 2.03 -12.35
N MET A 49 13.58 1.13 -11.63
CA MET A 49 13.74 0.91 -10.19
C MET A 49 15.20 0.67 -9.76
N LEU A 50 15.94 -0.12 -10.55
CA LEU A 50 17.34 -0.48 -10.28
C LEU A 50 18.33 0.70 -10.39
N LEU A 51 17.91 1.83 -10.97
CA LEU A 51 18.74 3.03 -11.07
C LEU A 51 18.80 3.74 -9.71
N SER A 52 17.68 3.82 -9.01
CA SER A 52 17.50 4.56 -7.76
C SER A 52 17.57 3.67 -6.53
N ARG A 53 18.79 3.22 -6.17
CA ARG A 53 19.05 2.34 -5.03
C ARG A 53 19.70 3.09 -3.86
N GLY A 54 19.51 2.58 -2.65
CA GLY A 54 20.17 3.12 -1.45
C GLY A 54 19.73 4.53 -1.04
N LEU A 55 18.51 4.95 -1.42
CA LEU A 55 18.02 6.31 -1.17
C LEU A 55 17.86 6.65 0.32
N GLN A 56 17.90 5.66 1.22
CA GLN A 56 17.85 5.89 2.68
C GLN A 56 18.96 6.78 3.22
N ILE A 57 20.14 6.73 2.61
CA ILE A 57 21.28 7.53 3.03
C ILE A 57 21.05 9.02 2.68
N LEU A 58 20.38 9.30 1.56
CA LEU A 58 20.19 10.66 1.05
C LEU A 58 18.86 11.29 1.50
N LEU A 59 17.78 10.51 1.57
CA LEU A 59 16.41 11.01 1.75
C LEU A 59 15.69 10.26 2.90
N PRO A 60 16.19 10.33 4.15
CA PRO A 60 15.69 9.50 5.25
C PRO A 60 14.19 9.72 5.54
N LEU A 61 13.71 10.96 5.49
CA LEU A 61 12.27 11.24 5.67
C LEU A 61 11.43 10.65 4.53
N MET A 62 11.95 10.65 3.30
CA MET A 62 11.24 10.02 2.18
C MET A 62 11.17 8.50 2.34
N THR A 63 12.18 7.91 2.96
CA THR A 63 12.18 6.46 3.23
C THR A 63 11.17 6.07 4.28
N PHE A 64 10.90 6.94 5.24
CA PHE A 64 9.80 6.77 6.18
C PHE A 64 8.46 6.72 5.44
N TRP A 65 8.22 7.61 4.48
CA TRP A 65 6.99 7.57 3.67
C TRP A 65 6.90 6.30 2.82
N TRP A 66 8.00 5.87 2.19
CA TRP A 66 8.07 4.58 1.49
C TRP A 66 7.77 3.41 2.41
N PHE A 67 8.29 3.43 3.64
CA PHE A 67 8.06 2.38 4.62
C PHE A 67 6.60 2.33 5.07
N MET A 68 5.98 3.48 5.34
CA MET A 68 4.56 3.55 5.72
C MET A 68 3.64 3.08 4.58
N ALA A 69 3.93 3.49 3.34
CA ALA A 69 3.21 2.98 2.17
C ALA A 69 3.39 1.45 2.00
N ASN A 70 4.59 0.93 2.33
CA ASN A 70 4.86 -0.50 2.36
C ASN A 70 4.00 -1.24 3.37
N ILE A 71 4.02 -0.81 4.64
CA ILE A 71 3.20 -1.40 5.70
C ILE A 71 1.72 -1.43 5.30
N ALA A 72 1.21 -0.34 4.73
CA ALA A 72 -0.17 -0.26 4.31
C ALA A 72 -0.50 -1.21 3.15
N ASN A 73 0.37 -1.36 2.15
CA ASN A 73 0.13 -2.27 1.04
C ASN A 73 0.37 -3.75 1.37
N LEU A 74 1.20 -4.06 2.37
CA LEU A 74 1.27 -5.40 2.97
C LEU A 74 0.05 -5.74 3.84
N ALA A 75 -0.86 -4.78 4.04
CA ALA A 75 -1.99 -4.93 4.93
C ALA A 75 -1.56 -5.36 6.35
N LEU A 76 -0.58 -4.68 6.94
CA LEU A 76 -0.16 -4.94 8.31
C LEU A 76 -1.08 -4.23 9.33
N PRO A 77 -1.27 -4.79 10.54
CA PRO A 77 -2.04 -4.13 11.59
C PRO A 77 -1.32 -2.84 12.04
N PRO A 78 -2.02 -1.71 12.26
CA PRO A 78 -3.48 -1.53 12.34
C PRO A 78 -4.15 -0.96 11.07
N THR A 79 -3.63 -1.20 9.87
CA THR A 79 -4.10 -0.51 8.65
C THR A 79 -5.48 -0.94 8.15
N ILE A 80 -6.21 -0.01 7.52
CA ILE A 80 -7.53 -0.29 6.91
C ILE A 80 -7.48 -1.30 5.75
N ASN A 81 -6.33 -1.43 5.07
CA ASN A 81 -6.13 -2.46 4.05
C ASN A 81 -6.34 -3.86 4.64
N LEU A 82 -5.82 -4.11 5.84
CA LEU A 82 -5.99 -5.40 6.53
C LEU A 82 -7.45 -5.68 6.88
N ILE A 83 -8.18 -4.67 7.36
CA ILE A 83 -9.59 -4.84 7.73
C ILE A 83 -10.41 -5.26 6.50
N GLY A 84 -10.20 -4.56 5.37
CA GLY A 84 -10.86 -4.90 4.12
C GLY A 84 -10.49 -6.29 3.61
N GLU A 85 -9.20 -6.63 3.61
CA GLU A 85 -8.72 -7.94 3.14
C GLU A 85 -9.23 -9.09 4.01
N LEU A 86 -9.21 -8.96 5.34
CA LEU A 86 -9.72 -9.98 6.26
C LEU A 86 -11.21 -10.25 6.06
N PHE A 87 -12.02 -9.20 5.85
CA PHE A 87 -13.46 -9.38 5.58
C PHE A 87 -13.72 -10.11 4.27
N VAL A 88 -12.97 -9.77 3.21
CA VAL A 88 -13.06 -10.47 1.93
C VAL A 88 -12.60 -11.93 2.07
N ILE A 89 -11.52 -12.20 2.80
CA ILE A 89 -11.01 -13.56 3.04
C ILE A 89 -12.04 -14.38 3.83
N ALA A 90 -12.62 -13.80 4.88
CA ALA A 90 -13.65 -14.46 5.68
C ALA A 90 -14.88 -14.81 4.84
N ALA A 91 -15.35 -13.87 4.01
CA ALA A 91 -16.47 -14.10 3.11
C ALA A 91 -16.14 -15.14 2.03
N SER A 92 -14.95 -15.09 1.42
CA SER A 92 -14.53 -16.08 0.42
C SER A 92 -14.36 -17.47 1.02
N PHE A 93 -13.85 -17.55 2.25
CA PHE A 93 -13.75 -18.81 2.98
C PHE A 93 -15.12 -19.41 3.27
N SER A 94 -16.10 -18.57 3.62
CA SER A 94 -17.49 -19.01 3.80
C SER A 94 -18.12 -19.49 2.49
N TRP A 95 -17.76 -18.88 1.35
CA TRP A 95 -18.23 -19.28 0.02
C TRP A 95 -17.62 -20.60 -0.44
N SER A 96 -16.32 -20.79 -0.28
CA SER A 96 -15.64 -22.07 -0.51
C SER A 96 -14.32 -22.14 0.24
N LYS A 97 -14.12 -23.19 1.04
CA LYS A 97 -12.91 -23.40 1.85
C LYS A 97 -11.62 -23.44 1.04
N ALA A 98 -11.69 -23.89 -0.22
CA ALA A 98 -10.53 -23.96 -1.12
C ALA A 98 -9.94 -22.57 -1.44
N THR A 99 -10.74 -21.49 -1.33
CA THR A 99 -10.29 -20.11 -1.57
C THR A 99 -9.24 -19.64 -0.57
N MET A 100 -9.11 -20.30 0.60
CA MET A 100 -8.08 -19.98 1.59
C MET A 100 -6.66 -20.15 1.03
N ILE A 101 -6.45 -21.17 0.19
CA ILE A 101 -5.15 -21.43 -0.43
C ILE A 101 -4.79 -20.31 -1.41
N LEU A 102 -5.75 -19.90 -2.24
CA LEU A 102 -5.56 -18.85 -3.25
C LEU A 102 -5.32 -17.49 -2.60
N THR A 103 -6.12 -17.14 -1.59
CA THR A 103 -5.98 -15.87 -0.86
C THR A 103 -4.68 -15.85 -0.05
N GLY A 104 -4.30 -16.94 0.61
CA GLY A 104 -3.02 -17.06 1.32
C GLY A 104 -1.81 -16.90 0.40
N LEU A 105 -1.84 -17.54 -0.79
CA LEU A 105 -0.78 -17.39 -1.79
C LEU A 105 -0.73 -15.96 -2.36
N ASN A 106 -1.88 -15.32 -2.56
CA ASN A 106 -1.94 -13.91 -2.96
C ASN A 106 -1.28 -13.00 -1.90
N MET A 107 -1.61 -13.18 -0.61
CA MET A 107 -0.98 -12.44 0.49
C MET A 107 0.54 -12.62 0.50
N LEU A 108 1.03 -13.84 0.31
CA LEU A 108 2.46 -14.12 0.24
C LEU A 108 3.13 -13.36 -0.90
N ILE A 109 2.57 -13.42 -2.11
CA ILE A 109 3.10 -12.69 -3.27
C ILE A 109 3.06 -11.18 -3.01
N THR A 110 1.99 -10.67 -2.37
CA THR A 110 1.88 -9.24 -2.04
C THR A 110 2.97 -8.75 -1.10
N ALA A 111 3.30 -9.56 -0.08
CA ALA A 111 4.41 -9.26 0.82
C ALA A 111 5.75 -9.29 0.08
N LEU A 112 5.98 -10.30 -0.78
CA LEU A 112 7.24 -10.47 -1.51
C LEU A 112 7.52 -9.30 -2.45
N TYR A 113 6.57 -8.90 -3.30
CA TYR A 113 6.83 -7.80 -4.24
C TYR A 113 6.95 -6.45 -3.52
N SER A 114 6.16 -6.24 -2.46
CA SER A 114 6.18 -4.98 -1.71
C SER A 114 7.52 -4.80 -1.01
N LEU A 115 8.00 -5.82 -0.30
CA LEU A 115 9.30 -5.79 0.37
C LEU A 115 10.44 -5.70 -0.64
N HIS A 116 10.35 -6.43 -1.75
CA HIS A 116 11.37 -6.37 -2.81
C HIS A 116 11.52 -4.95 -3.35
N MET A 117 10.41 -4.27 -3.65
CA MET A 117 10.41 -2.90 -4.12
C MET A 117 10.95 -1.92 -3.06
N PHE A 118 10.60 -2.08 -1.78
CA PHE A 118 11.17 -1.24 -0.72
C PHE A 118 12.69 -1.43 -0.56
N ILE A 119 13.15 -2.70 -0.53
CA ILE A 119 14.57 -3.03 -0.35
C ILE A 119 15.40 -2.53 -1.53
N THR A 120 14.94 -2.77 -2.76
CA THR A 120 15.67 -2.35 -3.96
C THR A 120 15.84 -0.85 -4.04
N MET A 121 14.82 -0.07 -3.68
CA MET A 121 14.86 1.39 -3.79
C MET A 121 15.58 2.06 -2.60
N GLN A 122 15.23 1.65 -1.38
CA GLN A 122 15.63 2.38 -0.18
C GLN A 122 16.91 1.84 0.45
N ARG A 123 17.11 0.52 0.43
CA ARG A 123 18.24 -0.12 1.10
C ARG A 123 19.36 -0.47 0.12
N GLY A 124 20.50 -0.88 0.66
CA GLY A 124 21.69 -1.24 -0.10
C GLY A 124 22.62 -0.05 -0.34
N THR A 125 23.57 -0.24 -1.24
CA THR A 125 24.55 0.79 -1.59
C THR A 125 23.94 1.82 -2.52
N LEU A 126 24.30 3.08 -2.28
CA LEU A 126 23.93 4.19 -3.16
C LEU A 126 24.59 4.00 -4.53
N THR A 127 23.85 4.26 -5.61
CA THR A 127 24.43 4.27 -6.96
C THR A 127 25.39 5.45 -7.12
N HIS A 128 26.61 5.19 -7.59
CA HIS A 128 27.72 6.16 -7.61
C HIS A 128 27.42 7.46 -8.39
N HIS A 129 26.53 7.41 -9.39
CA HIS A 129 26.17 8.59 -10.18
C HIS A 129 25.05 9.44 -9.55
N MET A 130 24.43 9.00 -8.45
CA MET A 130 23.28 9.67 -7.80
C MET A 130 23.66 10.43 -6.53
N THR A 131 24.89 10.96 -6.44
CA THR A 131 25.40 11.63 -5.24
C THR A 131 24.80 13.02 -5.01
N ASN A 132 24.27 13.68 -6.04
CA ASN A 132 23.81 15.07 -5.96
C ASN A 132 22.27 15.21 -6.02
N MET A 133 21.55 14.36 -5.28
CA MET A 133 20.09 14.43 -5.20
C MET A 133 19.64 15.62 -4.36
N LYS A 134 18.63 16.35 -4.84
CA LYS A 134 17.99 17.41 -4.07
C LYS A 134 17.27 16.81 -2.85
N PRO A 135 17.31 17.47 -1.67
CA PRO A 135 16.55 17.06 -0.49
C PRO A 135 15.03 17.00 -0.77
N PRO A 136 14.24 16.34 0.08
CA PRO A 136 12.79 16.27 -0.11
C PRO A 136 12.17 17.67 0.02
N PHE A 137 11.32 18.04 -0.95
CA PHE A 137 10.63 19.32 -0.90
C PHE A 137 9.50 19.29 0.12
N THR A 138 9.17 20.44 0.70
CA THR A 138 8.01 20.57 1.62
C THR A 138 6.72 20.08 0.97
N ARG A 139 6.50 20.43 -0.30
CA ARG A 139 5.36 19.96 -1.12
C ARG A 139 5.25 18.44 -1.15
N GLU A 140 6.37 17.73 -1.33
CA GLU A 140 6.38 16.27 -1.40
C GLU A 140 5.99 15.66 -0.06
N ASN A 141 6.57 16.17 1.03
CA ASN A 141 6.25 15.70 2.38
C ASN A 141 4.81 16.00 2.77
N THR A 142 4.29 17.19 2.45
CA THR A 142 2.87 17.52 2.70
C THR A 142 1.95 16.62 1.90
N LEU A 143 2.31 16.28 0.66
CA LEU A 143 1.53 15.38 -0.16
C LEU A 143 1.50 13.97 0.43
N MET A 144 2.64 13.45 0.90
CA MET A 144 2.67 12.14 1.59
C MET A 144 1.89 12.15 2.88
N PHE A 145 1.99 13.23 3.66
CA PHE A 145 1.21 13.40 4.89
C PHE A 145 -0.29 13.42 4.61
N MET A 146 -0.76 14.10 3.56
CA MET A 146 -2.17 14.11 3.18
C MET A 146 -2.70 12.75 2.72
N HIS A 147 -1.83 11.84 2.25
CA HIS A 147 -2.23 10.46 1.98
C HIS A 147 -2.25 9.61 3.26
N LEU A 148 -1.23 9.74 4.11
CA LEU A 148 -1.10 8.91 5.31
C LEU A 148 -2.10 9.29 6.40
N ALA A 149 -2.33 10.59 6.65
CA ALA A 149 -3.18 11.05 7.74
C ALA A 149 -4.62 10.49 7.66
N PRO A 150 -5.32 10.49 6.49
CA PRO A 150 -6.61 9.83 6.35
C PRO A 150 -6.56 8.33 6.62
N THR A 151 -5.52 7.62 6.16
CA THR A 151 -5.41 6.16 6.39
C THR A 151 -5.32 5.82 7.88
N ILE A 152 -4.58 6.62 8.65
CA ILE A 152 -4.46 6.46 10.10
C ILE A 152 -5.79 6.83 10.78
N LEU A 153 -6.40 7.96 10.40
CA LEU A 153 -7.67 8.37 11.01
C LEU A 153 -8.79 7.36 10.76
N LEU A 154 -8.88 6.80 9.56
CA LEU A 154 -9.84 5.76 9.21
C LEU A 154 -9.56 4.44 9.93
N SER A 155 -8.31 4.13 10.28
CA SER A 155 -8.03 2.94 11.11
C SER A 155 -8.54 3.07 12.55
N LEU A 156 -8.65 4.29 13.08
CA LEU A 156 -9.18 4.53 14.43
C LEU A 156 -10.70 4.39 14.48
N ASN A 157 -11.40 4.75 13.40
CA ASN A 157 -12.85 4.59 13.29
C ASN A 157 -13.24 3.97 11.94
N PRO A 158 -13.03 2.66 11.76
CA PRO A 158 -13.34 1.99 10.49
C PRO A 158 -14.85 1.95 10.19
N ASN A 159 -15.70 2.25 11.18
CA ASN A 159 -17.14 2.18 11.03
C ASN A 159 -17.69 3.18 10.00
N THR A 160 -16.98 4.28 9.75
CA THR A 160 -17.41 5.29 8.78
C THR A 160 -17.34 4.82 7.32
N ILE A 161 -16.60 3.73 7.05
CA ILE A 161 -16.32 3.24 5.68
C ILE A 161 -16.81 1.81 5.43
N LEU A 162 -17.59 1.22 6.35
CA LEU A 162 -18.14 -0.13 6.25
C LEU A 162 -19.21 -0.31 5.14
N GLY A 163 -19.70 0.77 4.55
CA GLY A 163 -20.78 0.74 3.56
C GLY A 163 -22.17 0.55 4.19
N PRO A 164 -23.22 0.43 3.36
CA PRO A 164 -24.61 0.50 3.80
C PRO A 164 -25.16 -0.78 4.44
N THR A 165 -24.41 -1.88 4.44
CA THR A 165 -24.89 -3.21 4.87
C THR A 165 -24.30 -3.68 6.19
N ALA A 166 -23.67 -2.78 6.96
CA ALA A 166 -23.06 -3.07 8.25
C ALA A 166 -23.95 -2.62 9.42
#